data_AF-A0A0V0YUF8-F1
#
_entry.id   AF-A0A0V0YUF8-F1
#
_cell.length_a   1.000
_cell.length_b   1.000
_cell.length_c   1.000
_cell.angle_alpha   90.00
_cell.angle_beta   90.00
_cell.angle_gamma   90.00
#
_symmetry.space_group_name_H-M   'P 1'
#
loop_
_entity.id
_entity.type
_entity.pdbx_description
1 polymer ?
#
loop_
_entity_poly.entity_id
_entity_poly.type
_entity_poly.pdbx_seq_one_letter_code
_entity_poly.pdbx_strand_id
1 'polypeptide(L)'
;MQVLEEELPALRRACKSFASNYRPLITFIVVQKRHHARFVCCHEAAARGRGKNIPAGTVIDRVVTSPNEYDFFLCSHHGIQGTSRPTRYYVLFDE
;
A
#
# COMPACT_ATOMS: atom_id res chain seq x y z
N MET A 1 15.41 -1.48 -8.24
CA MET A 1 15.14 -1.23 -6.81
C MET A 1 15.71 -2.41 -6.04
N GLN A 2 16.83 -2.23 -5.35
CA GLN A 2 17.67 -3.32 -4.84
C GLN A 2 16.89 -4.44 -4.12
N VAL A 3 15.90 -4.08 -3.30
CA VAL A 3 15.07 -5.05 -2.57
C VAL A 3 14.31 -6.00 -3.50
N LEU A 4 13.67 -5.52 -4.57
CA LEU A 4 12.93 -6.39 -5.51
C LEU A 4 13.87 -7.34 -6.24
N GLU A 5 15.05 -6.83 -6.63
CA GLU A 5 16.06 -7.59 -7.36
C GLU A 5 16.66 -8.72 -6.51
N GLU A 6 16.66 -8.58 -5.19
CA GLU A 6 17.16 -9.60 -4.26
C GLU A 6 16.04 -10.56 -3.79
N GLU A 7 14.91 -10.02 -3.36
CA GLU A 7 13.83 -10.78 -2.70
C GLU A 7 12.97 -11.59 -3.67
N LEU A 8 12.65 -11.06 -4.85
CA LEU A 8 11.82 -11.79 -5.82
C LEU A 8 12.52 -13.07 -6.32
N PRO A 9 13.81 -13.06 -6.70
CA PRO A 9 14.52 -14.29 -7.03
C PRO A 9 14.63 -15.25 -5.84
N ALA A 10 14.78 -14.74 -4.60
CA ALA A 10 14.81 -15.58 -3.40
C ALA A 10 13.49 -16.32 -3.19
N LEU A 11 12.36 -15.62 -3.34
CA LEU A 11 11.03 -16.23 -3.27
C LEU A 11 10.84 -17.30 -4.36
N ARG A 12 11.24 -17.03 -5.60
CA ARG A 12 11.17 -18.03 -6.68
C ARG A 12 12.06 -19.25 -6.44
N ARG A 13 13.24 -19.07 -5.83
CA ARG A 13 14.09 -20.20 -5.41
C ARG A 13 13.40 -21.04 -4.33
N ALA A 14 12.74 -20.40 -3.37
CA ALA A 14 11.94 -21.10 -2.36
C ALA A 14 10.80 -21.91 -2.98
N CYS A 15 10.05 -21.34 -3.93
CA CYS A 15 9.02 -22.08 -4.68
C CYS A 15 9.59 -23.32 -5.40
N LYS A 16 10.74 -23.18 -6.08
CA LYS A 16 11.41 -24.30 -6.75
C LYS A 16 11.91 -25.38 -5.79
N SER A 17 12.33 -25.00 -4.57
CA SER A 17 12.74 -25.98 -3.55
C SER A 17 11.58 -26.80 -3.00
N PHE A 18 10.34 -26.30 -3.09
CA PHE A 18 9.14 -27.05 -2.71
C PHE A 18 8.78 -28.10 -3.76
N ALA A 19 8.72 -27.71 -5.04
CA ALA A 19 8.63 -28.65 -6.16
C ALA A 19 9.18 -28.00 -7.45
N SER A 20 9.85 -28.81 -8.29
CA SER A 20 10.53 -28.32 -9.50
C SER A 20 9.60 -27.64 -10.51
N ASN A 21 8.33 -28.04 -10.54
CA ASN A 21 7.27 -27.47 -11.38
C ASN A 21 6.38 -26.45 -10.65
N TYR A 22 6.64 -26.14 -9.37
CA TYR A 22 5.85 -25.17 -8.62
C TYR A 22 6.27 -23.74 -8.99
N ARG A 23 5.47 -23.12 -9.84
CA ARG A 23 5.66 -21.76 -10.35
C ARG A 23 4.37 -20.94 -10.17
N PRO A 24 4.03 -20.56 -8.93
CA PRO A 24 2.89 -19.68 -8.71
C PRO A 24 3.16 -18.30 -9.33
N LEU A 25 2.08 -17.60 -9.72
CA LEU A 25 2.14 -16.18 -10.05
C LEU A 25 2.44 -15.39 -8.77
N ILE A 26 3.27 -14.36 -8.88
CA ILE A 26 3.71 -13.55 -7.75
C ILE A 26 3.32 -12.10 -7.95
N THR A 27 2.63 -11.54 -6.97
CA THR A 27 2.46 -10.09 -6.79
C THR A 27 3.34 -9.63 -5.62
N PHE A 28 4.19 -8.62 -5.84
CA PHE A 28 5.07 -8.04 -4.85
C PHE A 28 4.63 -6.60 -4.53
N ILE A 29 4.19 -6.37 -3.30
CA ILE A 29 3.65 -5.06 -2.85
C ILE A 29 4.44 -4.55 -1.66
N VAL A 30 5.04 -3.36 -1.79
CA VAL A 30 5.63 -2.63 -0.65
C VAL A 30 4.54 -1.87 0.09
N VAL A 31 4.54 -2.02 1.41
CA VAL A 31 3.58 -1.38 2.32
C VAL A 31 4.32 -0.35 3.17
N GLN A 32 4.11 0.94 2.88
CA GLN A 32 4.79 2.04 3.55
C GLN A 32 3.80 2.82 4.43
N LYS A 33 3.89 2.64 5.75
CA LYS A 33 3.09 3.41 6.73
C LYS A 33 3.76 4.70 7.20
N ARG A 34 5.10 4.72 7.21
CA ARG A 34 5.90 5.86 7.66
C ARG A 34 6.29 6.74 6.46
N HIS A 35 5.42 7.70 6.15
CA HIS A 35 5.64 8.76 5.17
C HIS A 35 4.95 10.06 5.61
N HIS A 36 5.13 11.11 4.81
CA HIS A 36 4.63 12.45 5.12
C HIS A 36 3.26 12.78 4.52
N ALA A 37 2.75 11.99 3.55
CA ALA A 37 1.42 12.21 2.99
C ALA A 37 0.31 12.17 4.08
N ARG A 38 -0.59 13.16 4.05
CA ARG A 38 -1.76 13.31 4.91
C ARG A 38 -2.95 13.70 4.06
N PHE A 39 -4.13 13.21 4.45
CA PHE A 39 -5.37 13.38 3.71
C PHE A 39 -6.46 13.85 4.65
N VAL A 40 -7.31 14.75 4.16
CA VAL A 40 -8.40 15.36 4.92
C VAL A 40 -9.68 15.33 4.07
N CYS A 41 -10.84 15.26 4.71
CA CYS A 41 -12.11 15.32 4.00
C CYS A 41 -12.38 16.75 3.52
N CYS A 42 -12.78 16.92 2.25
CA CYS A 42 -13.22 18.22 1.73
C CYS A 42 -14.50 18.72 2.43
N HIS A 43 -15.37 17.80 2.85
CA HIS A 43 -16.59 18.10 3.60
C HIS A 43 -16.48 17.57 5.03
N GLU A 44 -16.67 18.44 6.02
CA GLU A 44 -16.54 18.05 7.43
C GLU A 44 -17.52 16.96 7.85
N ALA A 45 -18.70 16.88 7.24
CA ALA A 45 -19.70 15.84 7.51
C ALA A 45 -19.20 14.42 7.19
N ALA A 46 -18.25 14.29 6.27
CA ALA A 46 -17.62 13.00 5.93
C ALA A 46 -16.51 12.60 6.91
N ALA A 47 -16.00 13.54 7.72
CA ALA A 47 -14.92 13.28 8.64
C ALA A 47 -15.37 12.39 9.82
N ARG A 48 -14.40 11.74 10.49
CA ARG A 48 -14.64 10.80 11.58
C ARG A 48 -13.82 11.14 12.82
N GLY A 49 -14.47 11.02 13.98
CA GLY A 49 -13.86 11.23 15.29
C GLY A 49 -13.47 12.69 15.56
N ARG A 50 -12.91 12.93 16.76
CA ARG A 50 -12.45 14.27 17.17
C ARG A 50 -11.32 14.80 16.29
N GLY A 51 -10.49 13.90 15.75
CA GLY A 51 -9.38 14.26 14.87
C GLY A 51 -9.79 14.65 13.45
N LYS A 52 -11.10 14.64 13.11
CA LYS A 52 -11.63 14.91 11.77
C LYS A 52 -10.91 14.10 10.67
N ASN A 53 -10.66 12.82 10.95
CA ASN A 53 -9.94 11.93 10.04
C ASN A 53 -10.81 11.50 8.86
N ILE A 54 -10.16 11.10 7.77
CA ILE A 54 -10.84 10.38 6.69
C ILE A 54 -11.43 9.04 7.19
N PRO A 55 -12.55 8.57 6.63
CA PRO A 55 -13.13 7.27 7.00
C PRO A 55 -12.18 6.09 6.75
N ALA A 56 -12.32 5.04 7.57
CA ALA A 56 -11.70 3.75 7.27
C ALA A 56 -12.24 3.22 5.92
N GLY A 57 -11.36 2.65 5.11
CA GLY A 57 -11.66 2.23 3.74
C GLY A 57 -11.43 3.32 2.67
N THR A 58 -11.03 4.54 3.05
CA THR A 58 -10.71 5.57 2.04
C THR A 58 -9.48 5.15 1.21
N VAL A 59 -9.65 5.14 -0.12
CA VAL A 59 -8.61 4.85 -1.11
C VAL A 59 -8.29 6.11 -1.90
N ILE A 60 -7.00 6.36 -2.16
CA ILE A 60 -6.51 7.40 -3.06
C ILE A 60 -5.55 6.78 -4.05
N ASP A 61 -5.98 6.66 -5.30
CA ASP A 61 -5.27 6.01 -6.41
C ASP A 61 -4.97 6.97 -7.58
N ARG A 62 -5.32 8.25 -7.44
CA ARG A 62 -5.21 9.28 -8.50
C ARG A 62 -4.56 10.57 -7.99
N VAL A 63 -4.02 11.34 -8.94
CA VAL A 63 -3.50 12.72 -8.78
C VAL A 63 -2.23 12.84 -7.93
N VAL A 64 -2.19 12.21 -6.76
CA VAL A 64 -1.08 12.28 -5.79
C VAL A 64 -0.33 10.96 -5.63
N THR A 65 -0.61 10.01 -6.51
CA THR A 65 0.12 8.75 -6.70
C THR A 65 1.21 8.93 -7.76
N SER A 66 2.06 7.92 -7.93
CA SER A 66 3.08 7.94 -8.97
C SER A 66 2.44 8.01 -10.36
N PRO A 67 2.99 8.81 -11.29
CA PRO A 67 2.34 9.06 -12.59
C PRO A 67 2.31 7.83 -13.51
N ASN A 68 3.30 6.95 -13.40
CA ASN A 68 3.52 5.82 -14.32
C ASN A 68 3.66 4.48 -13.60
N GLU A 69 3.44 4.46 -12.29
CA GLU A 69 3.69 3.28 -11.45
C GLU A 69 2.38 2.88 -10.78
N TYR A 70 2.29 1.63 -10.32
CA TYR A 70 1.08 1.14 -9.70
C TYR A 70 1.16 1.29 -8.18
N ASP A 71 0.66 2.41 -7.67
CA ASP A 71 0.57 2.67 -6.24
C ASP A 71 -0.74 3.35 -5.83
N PHE A 72 -1.10 3.20 -4.56
CA PHE A 72 -2.29 3.82 -3.98
C PHE A 72 -2.13 3.99 -2.47
N PHE A 73 -2.87 4.93 -1.89
CA PHE A 73 -3.00 5.05 -0.44
C PHE A 73 -4.31 4.39 0.02
N LEU A 74 -4.26 3.66 1.12
CA LEU A 74 -5.43 3.10 1.79
C LEU A 74 -5.39 3.42 3.29
N CYS A 75 -6.46 4.05 3.77
CA CYS A 75 -6.69 4.23 5.20
C CYS A 75 -7.56 3.08 5.73
N SER A 76 -6.94 1.95 6.07
CA SER A 76 -7.66 0.73 6.51
C SER A 76 -8.18 0.78 7.96
N HIS A 77 -7.93 1.85 8.71
CA HIS A 77 -8.22 1.93 10.14
C HIS A 77 -8.98 3.20 10.51
N HIS A 78 -9.67 3.14 11.64
CA HIS A 78 -10.30 4.31 12.25
C HIS A 78 -9.27 5.14 13.03
N GLY A 79 -9.14 6.43 12.70
CA GLY A 79 -8.25 7.36 13.39
C GLY A 79 -8.82 7.85 14.71
N ILE A 80 -8.48 7.17 15.81
CA ILE A 80 -8.96 7.50 17.18
C ILE A 80 -8.43 8.85 17.66
N GLN A 81 -7.14 9.12 17.44
CA GLN A 81 -6.47 10.33 17.92
C GLN A 81 -5.45 10.83 16.89
N GLY A 82 -5.33 12.16 16.82
CA GLY A 82 -4.43 12.84 15.88
C GLY A 82 -4.86 12.65 14.43
N THR A 83 -3.92 12.86 13.51
CA THR A 83 -4.13 12.68 12.07
C THR A 83 -3.70 11.29 11.64
N SER A 84 -4.60 10.59 10.94
CA SER A 84 -4.35 9.25 10.39
C SER A 84 -3.23 9.30 9.37
N ARG A 85 -2.49 8.18 9.27
CA ARG A 85 -1.51 7.95 8.22
C ARG A 85 -2.01 6.84 7.31
N PRO A 86 -2.73 7.19 6.21
CA PRO A 86 -3.12 6.20 5.21
C PRO A 86 -1.87 5.54 4.67
N THR A 87 -1.86 4.21 4.55
CA THR A 87 -0.67 3.46 4.16
C THR A 87 -0.54 3.50 2.64
N ARG A 88 0.65 3.80 2.13
CA ARG A 88 0.96 3.70 0.70
C ARG A 88 1.28 2.25 0.35
N TYR A 89 0.59 1.71 -0.63
CA TYR A 89 0.83 0.41 -1.24
C TYR A 89 1.43 0.65 -2.60
N TYR A 90 2.55 0.00 -2.88
CA TYR A 90 3.25 0.14 -4.14
C TYR A 90 3.49 -1.24 -4.72
N VAL A 91 2.85 -1.52 -5.85
CA VAL A 91 2.98 -2.76 -6.59
C VAL A 91 4.23 -2.68 -7.47
N LEU A 92 5.25 -3.43 -7.09
CA LEU A 92 6.55 -3.44 -7.76
C LEU A 92 6.65 -4.52 -8.82
N PHE A 93 5.84 -5.56 -8.68
CA PHE A 93 5.80 -6.70 -9.57
C PHE A 93 4.42 -7.34 -9.47
N ASP A 94 3.83 -7.69 -10.61
CA ASP A 94 2.56 -8.39 -10.72
C ASP A 94 2.62 -9.23 -12.00
N GLU A 95 2.47 -10.55 -11.88
CA GLU A 95 2.44 -11.52 -13.00
C GLU A 95 1.02 -11.87 -13.41
#